data_AF-A0A379U2S9-F1
#
_entry.id   AF-A0A379U2S9-F1
#
_cell.length_a   1.000
_cell.length_b   1.000
_cell.length_c   1.000
_cell.angle_alpha   90.00
_cell.angle_beta   90.00
_cell.angle_gamma   90.00
#
_symmetry.space_group_name_H-M   'P 1'
#
loop_
_entity.id
_entity.type
_entity.pdbx_description
1 polymer ?
#
loop_
_entity_poly.entity_id
_entity_poly.type
_entity_poly.pdbx_seq_one_letter_code
_entity_poly.pdbx_strand_id
1 'polypeptide(L)'
;MKKPVVIGLVIAAIVAVVAGGTWWYQSRQDDGLTLYGNVDIRTVNISFRVGGRLASLNVDEGDTIKAGQVLGELDHAPYENALMQAKAGVSVAQAQYDLMLAGYRDEEIAQAAAAVRQAQAAYDYAQNFYNRQQGLWKSRTISANDLENARSSRDQAQATLKSAQDKLSQYRTGNREQDIAQAKASLEQAKAQLAQAQLDLQDTTLIAPANGTLLTRAVEPGSMLNAGSTVLTLSLTRPVWVRAYVDERNLSQTQPGRDILLYTDGRPDKPYHGKIGFVSPTAEFTPKTVETPDLRTDLVYRLRIIVTDADDALRQGMPVTVKLMTRHGMSEAVITLHGLTKRFAGMDKPAVAPLDCTIHSGYVTGLVGPDGAGKTTLMRMLAGLLKADGGSASVLGFDPIQNDSELHAVLGYMPQKFGLYEDLTVMENLNLYADLRSVTGEIREKTFARLLEFTALGPFTGRLAGKLSGGMKQKLGLACTLVGEPKVLLLDEPGVGVDPISRRELWQMVHELAGDGMLILWSTSYLDEAEQCRDVLLMNEGELLYQGEPKALTQTMAGRSFLMSSPQENNRKLLQRALRLPQGERRHDSGAFGTPDPEKRGNCSRYSSGRRDAGNHPQ
;
A
#
# COMPACT_ATOMS: atom_id res chain seq x y z
N MET A 1 -59.16 -33.56 -50.87
CA MET A 1 -58.89 -32.76 -49.64
C MET A 1 -57.63 -33.29 -48.93
N LYS A 2 -56.40 -33.00 -49.42
CA LYS A 2 -55.15 -33.47 -48.74
C LYS A 2 -53.92 -32.56 -48.93
N LYS A 3 -54.09 -31.30 -49.36
CA LYS A 3 -52.98 -30.33 -49.49
C LYS A 3 -52.66 -29.48 -48.24
N PRO A 4 -53.59 -29.12 -47.34
CA PRO A 4 -53.24 -28.26 -46.19
C PRO A 4 -52.52 -29.00 -45.05
N VAL A 5 -52.71 -30.32 -44.92
CA VAL A 5 -52.09 -31.12 -43.84
C VAL A 5 -50.59 -31.32 -44.05
N VAL A 6 -50.15 -31.45 -45.31
CA VAL A 6 -48.72 -31.63 -45.65
C VAL A 6 -47.92 -30.36 -45.37
N ILE A 7 -48.52 -29.18 -45.63
CA ILE A 7 -47.88 -27.89 -45.36
C ILE A 7 -47.71 -27.68 -43.85
N GLY A 8 -48.71 -28.05 -43.04
CA GLY A 8 -48.62 -27.98 -41.58
C GLY A 8 -47.50 -28.85 -41.00
N LEU A 9 -47.30 -30.07 -41.53
CA LEU A 9 -46.22 -30.96 -41.09
C LEU A 9 -44.83 -30.46 -41.46
N VAL A 10 -44.67 -29.84 -42.63
CA VAL A 10 -43.38 -29.25 -43.05
C VAL A 10 -43.03 -28.05 -42.18
N ILE A 11 -44.00 -27.19 -41.86
CA ILE A 11 -43.78 -26.04 -40.97
C ILE A 11 -43.41 -26.52 -39.56
N ALA A 12 -44.11 -27.53 -39.03
CA ALA A 12 -43.78 -28.11 -37.72
C ALA A 12 -42.37 -28.72 -37.68
N ALA A 13 -41.94 -29.40 -38.76
CA ALA A 13 -40.59 -29.94 -38.85
C ALA A 13 -39.52 -28.85 -38.93
N ILE A 14 -39.76 -27.76 -39.66
CA ILE A 14 -38.84 -26.61 -39.72
C ILE A 14 -38.76 -25.92 -38.36
N VAL A 15 -39.88 -25.72 -37.67
CA VAL A 15 -39.89 -25.14 -36.31
C VAL A 15 -39.15 -26.05 -35.32
N ALA A 16 -39.29 -27.37 -35.41
CA ALA A 16 -38.56 -28.30 -34.57
C ALA A 16 -37.05 -28.31 -34.85
N VAL A 17 -36.64 -28.17 -36.12
CA VAL A 17 -35.22 -28.07 -36.52
C VAL A 17 -34.63 -26.73 -36.10
N VAL A 18 -35.38 -25.63 -36.22
CA VAL A 18 -34.94 -24.30 -35.75
C VAL A 18 -34.87 -24.27 -34.23
N ALA A 19 -35.87 -24.81 -33.53
CA ALA A 19 -35.87 -24.89 -32.06
C ALA A 19 -34.78 -25.83 -31.52
N GLY A 20 -34.56 -26.98 -32.18
CA GLY A 20 -33.45 -27.88 -31.86
C GLY A 20 -32.09 -27.26 -32.16
N GLY A 21 -32.00 -26.48 -33.24
CA GLY A 21 -30.80 -25.74 -33.63
C GLY A 21 -30.48 -24.60 -32.68
N THR A 22 -31.48 -23.83 -32.23
CA THR A 22 -31.28 -22.77 -31.22
C THR A 22 -30.95 -23.34 -29.85
N TRP A 23 -31.58 -24.46 -29.46
CA TRP A 23 -31.24 -25.15 -28.21
C TRP A 23 -29.81 -25.69 -28.23
N TRP A 24 -29.41 -26.34 -29.33
CA TRP A 24 -28.04 -26.85 -29.50
C TRP A 24 -26.99 -25.73 -29.57
N TYR A 25 -27.30 -24.62 -30.23
CA TYR A 25 -26.44 -23.44 -30.30
C TYR A 25 -26.31 -22.73 -28.94
N GLN A 26 -27.41 -22.59 -28.18
CA GLN A 26 -27.37 -22.05 -26.81
C GLN A 26 -26.58 -22.96 -25.85
N SER A 27 -26.72 -24.28 -25.94
CA SER A 27 -25.97 -25.22 -25.10
C SER A 27 -24.46 -25.26 -25.38
N ARG A 28 -23.99 -24.70 -26.50
CA ARG A 28 -22.57 -24.54 -26.82
C ARG A 28 -22.01 -23.16 -26.47
N GLN A 29 -22.86 -22.20 -26.12
CA GLN A 29 -22.44 -20.83 -25.80
C GLN A 29 -22.02 -20.67 -24.32
N ASP A 30 -22.25 -21.71 -23.49
CA ASP A 30 -21.99 -21.72 -22.04
C ASP A 30 -20.66 -22.37 -21.61
N ASP A 31 -19.80 -22.80 -22.55
CA ASP A 31 -18.50 -23.36 -22.18
C ASP A 31 -17.51 -22.23 -21.81
N GLY A 32 -17.62 -21.76 -20.57
CA GLY A 32 -16.63 -20.89 -19.95
C GLY A 32 -15.22 -21.49 -20.02
N LEU A 33 -14.21 -20.62 -20.07
CA LEU A 33 -12.80 -21.03 -20.18
C LEU A 33 -12.42 -21.97 -19.02
N THR A 34 -12.00 -23.19 -19.40
CA THR A 34 -11.58 -24.25 -18.49
C THR A 34 -10.08 -24.43 -18.57
N LEU A 35 -9.41 -24.35 -17.42
CA LEU A 35 -7.97 -24.48 -17.26
C LEU A 35 -7.67 -25.68 -16.36
N TYR A 36 -6.45 -26.21 -16.47
CA TYR A 36 -6.00 -27.35 -15.66
C TYR A 36 -4.80 -26.94 -14.81
N GLY A 37 -4.74 -27.51 -13.60
CA GLY A 37 -3.70 -27.19 -12.64
C GLY A 37 -3.57 -28.24 -11.55
N ASN A 38 -2.65 -28.00 -10.62
CA ASN A 38 -2.43 -28.83 -9.45
C ASN A 38 -2.45 -27.99 -8.18
N VAL A 39 -2.87 -28.60 -7.06
CA VAL A 39 -2.79 -27.99 -5.73
C VAL A 39 -1.33 -27.87 -5.31
N ASP A 40 -0.91 -26.66 -4.96
CA ASP A 40 0.44 -26.31 -4.52
C ASP A 40 0.36 -25.77 -3.08
N ILE A 41 0.76 -26.60 -2.12
CA ILE A 41 0.74 -26.23 -0.71
C ILE A 41 2.15 -25.83 -0.28
N ARG A 42 2.25 -24.69 0.40
CA ARG A 42 3.52 -24.21 0.94
C ARG A 42 4.00 -25.11 2.06
N THR A 43 5.29 -25.37 2.09
CA THR A 43 5.96 -26.08 3.17
C THR A 43 6.89 -25.15 3.94
N VAL A 44 7.08 -25.45 5.23
CA VAL A 44 8.01 -24.77 6.12
C VAL A 44 8.94 -25.82 6.71
N ASN A 45 10.24 -25.62 6.55
CA ASN A 45 11.24 -26.43 7.22
C ASN A 45 11.48 -25.84 8.62
N ILE A 46 11.30 -26.67 9.63
CA ILE A 46 11.40 -26.31 11.04
C ILE A 46 12.71 -26.88 11.58
N SER A 47 13.46 -26.04 12.27
CA SER A 47 14.78 -26.35 12.83
C SER A 47 15.00 -25.65 14.17
N PHE A 48 15.90 -26.20 14.99
CA PHE A 48 16.34 -25.53 16.22
C PHE A 48 17.29 -24.39 15.89
N ARG A 49 17.21 -23.30 16.65
CA ARG A 49 18.12 -22.15 16.51
C ARG A 49 19.48 -22.40 17.16
N VAL A 50 19.55 -23.35 18.08
CA VAL A 50 20.77 -23.82 18.73
C VAL A 50 21.05 -25.29 18.36
N GLY A 51 22.30 -25.73 18.51
CA GLY A 51 22.70 -27.11 18.23
C GLY A 51 22.69 -27.97 19.48
N GLY A 52 22.54 -29.29 19.35
CA GLY A 52 22.54 -30.17 20.50
C GLY A 52 22.06 -31.58 20.17
N ARG A 53 22.04 -32.44 21.18
CA ARG A 53 21.43 -33.76 21.06
C ARG A 53 19.91 -33.63 21.14
N LEU A 54 19.21 -34.19 20.17
CA LEU A 54 17.74 -34.27 20.18
C LEU A 54 17.29 -35.21 21.30
N ALA A 55 16.55 -34.71 22.28
CA ALA A 55 16.07 -35.50 23.42
C ALA A 55 14.75 -36.21 23.08
N SER A 56 13.82 -35.48 22.46
CA SER A 56 12.49 -36.00 22.12
C SER A 56 11.89 -35.32 20.89
N LEU A 57 11.00 -36.04 20.22
CA LEU A 57 10.06 -35.52 19.22
C LEU A 57 8.68 -36.08 19.59
N ASN A 58 7.70 -35.19 19.71
CA ASN A 58 6.36 -35.49 20.23
C ASN A 58 5.31 -35.63 19.12
N VAL A 59 5.74 -35.66 17.85
CA VAL A 59 4.88 -35.65 16.67
C VAL A 59 5.40 -36.62 15.61
N ASP A 60 4.48 -37.22 14.87
CA ASP A 60 4.77 -38.15 13.78
C ASP A 60 4.21 -37.67 12.44
N GLU A 61 4.74 -38.22 11.35
CA GLU A 61 4.33 -37.84 10.00
C GLU A 61 2.82 -38.07 9.80
N GLY A 62 2.14 -37.07 9.25
CA GLY A 62 0.68 -37.05 9.11
C GLY A 62 -0.07 -36.38 10.26
N ASP A 63 0.59 -36.06 11.37
CA ASP A 63 -0.07 -35.36 12.49
C ASP A 63 -0.49 -33.93 12.12
N THR A 64 -1.63 -33.52 12.68
CA THR A 64 -2.11 -32.13 12.56
C THR A 64 -1.50 -31.28 13.67
N ILE A 65 -0.78 -30.24 13.26
CA ILE A 65 -0.01 -29.36 14.13
C ILE A 65 -0.71 -28.02 14.27
N LYS A 66 -0.76 -27.50 15.51
CA LYS A 66 -1.25 -26.15 15.80
C LYS A 66 -0.08 -25.18 16.02
N ALA A 67 -0.24 -23.92 15.60
CA ALA A 67 0.71 -22.86 15.86
C ALA A 67 0.97 -22.74 17.37
N GLY A 68 2.24 -22.67 17.77
CA GLY A 68 2.68 -22.63 19.17
C GLY A 68 2.76 -24.00 19.86
N GLN A 69 2.35 -25.10 19.22
CA GLN A 69 2.52 -26.44 19.77
C GLN A 69 4.00 -26.82 19.86
N VAL A 70 4.41 -27.42 20.99
CA VAL A 70 5.75 -27.99 21.17
C VAL A 70 5.87 -29.28 20.35
N LEU A 71 6.87 -29.32 19.48
CA LEU A 71 7.12 -30.43 18.54
C LEU A 71 8.23 -31.36 19.02
N GLY A 72 9.21 -30.84 19.75
CA GLY A 72 10.33 -31.62 20.28
C GLY A 72 11.29 -30.75 21.07
N GLU A 73 12.25 -31.40 21.74
CA GLU A 73 13.18 -30.76 22.67
C GLU A 73 14.61 -31.28 22.45
N LEU A 74 15.58 -30.39 22.58
CA LEU A 74 16.99 -30.76 22.72
C LEU A 74 17.32 -31.08 24.19
N ASP A 75 18.49 -31.65 24.43
CA ASP A 75 19.03 -31.80 25.79
C ASP A 75 19.28 -30.42 26.43
N HIS A 76 18.53 -30.10 27.48
CA HIS A 76 18.59 -28.81 28.17
C HIS A 76 19.82 -28.66 29.08
N ALA A 77 20.43 -29.76 29.52
CA ALA A 77 21.43 -29.72 30.59
C ALA A 77 22.63 -28.78 30.30
N PRO A 78 23.22 -28.75 29.08
CA PRO A 78 24.31 -27.81 28.79
C PRO A 78 23.86 -26.34 28.89
N TYR A 79 22.63 -26.03 28.46
CA TYR A 79 22.07 -24.69 28.43
C TYR A 79 21.64 -24.21 29.82
N GLU A 80 21.10 -25.11 30.65
CA GLU A 80 20.81 -24.81 32.06
C GLU A 80 22.10 -24.50 32.83
N ASN A 81 23.17 -25.26 32.59
CA ASN A 81 24.48 -25.00 33.18
C ASN A 81 25.06 -23.65 32.74
N ALA A 82 24.98 -23.33 31.44
CA ALA A 82 25.40 -22.02 30.92
C ALA A 82 24.58 -20.87 31.51
N LEU A 83 23.26 -21.06 31.67
CA LEU A 83 22.38 -20.09 32.32
C LEU A 83 22.77 -19.86 33.78
N MET A 84 23.05 -20.92 34.54
CA MET A 84 23.52 -20.81 35.92
C MET A 84 24.85 -20.06 36.01
N GLN A 85 25.80 -20.35 35.10
CA GLN A 85 27.08 -19.64 35.03
C GLN A 85 26.88 -18.15 34.72
N ALA A 86 26.00 -17.80 33.79
CA ALA A 86 25.71 -16.40 33.46
C ALA A 86 25.02 -15.66 34.62
N LYS A 87 24.09 -16.31 35.34
CA LYS A 87 23.46 -15.75 36.55
C LYS A 87 24.49 -15.46 37.65
N ALA A 88 25.45 -16.37 37.85
CA ALA A 88 26.55 -16.15 38.78
C ALA A 88 27.43 -14.97 38.35
N GLY A 89 27.72 -14.85 37.05
CA GLY A 89 28.44 -13.71 36.47
C GLY A 89 27.78 -12.36 36.75
N VAL A 90 26.45 -12.26 36.58
CA VAL A 90 25.68 -11.07 36.94
C VAL A 90 25.79 -10.76 38.44
N SER A 91 25.69 -11.79 39.28
CA SER A 91 25.76 -11.61 40.74
C SER A 91 27.13 -11.07 41.18
N VAL A 92 28.22 -11.55 40.58
CA VAL A 92 29.58 -11.06 40.84
C VAL A 92 29.74 -9.62 40.36
N ALA A 93 29.30 -9.30 39.14
CA ALA A 93 29.40 -7.94 38.60
C ALA A 93 28.55 -6.94 39.38
N GLN A 94 27.37 -7.37 39.86
CA GLN A 94 26.50 -6.55 40.72
C GLN A 94 27.20 -6.24 42.05
N ALA A 95 27.77 -7.24 42.71
CA ALA A 95 28.51 -7.03 43.96
C ALA A 95 29.71 -6.08 43.79
N GLN A 96 30.40 -6.14 42.64
CA GLN A 96 31.48 -5.20 42.33
C GLN A 96 30.97 -3.77 42.10
N TYR A 97 29.86 -3.61 41.39
CA TYR A 97 29.23 -2.31 41.19
C TYR A 97 28.75 -1.70 42.51
N ASP A 98 28.12 -2.50 43.36
CA ASP A 98 27.63 -2.08 44.68
C ASP A 98 28.79 -1.68 45.60
N LEU A 99 29.92 -2.41 45.56
CA LEU A 99 31.14 -2.05 46.28
C LEU A 99 31.69 -0.70 45.81
N MET A 100 31.69 -0.44 44.49
CA MET A 100 32.14 0.83 43.93
C MET A 100 31.22 2.01 44.30
N LEU A 101 29.91 1.77 44.41
CA LEU A 101 28.94 2.77 44.86
C LEU A 101 29.03 3.06 46.36
N ALA A 102 29.24 2.04 47.18
CA ALA A 102 29.36 2.19 48.63
C ALA A 102 30.60 3.01 49.04
N GLY A 103 31.66 2.99 48.24
CA GLY A 103 32.87 3.75 48.49
C GLY A 103 33.72 3.17 49.62
N TYR A 104 34.47 4.03 50.31
CA TYR A 104 35.33 3.64 51.42
C TYR A 104 34.54 3.48 52.72
N ARG A 105 35.00 2.58 53.59
CA ARG A 105 34.34 2.35 54.88
C ARG A 105 34.66 3.47 55.88
N ASP A 106 33.77 3.66 56.85
CA ASP A 106 33.96 4.67 57.89
C ASP A 106 35.24 4.44 58.70
N GLU A 107 35.65 3.18 58.94
CA GLU A 107 36.89 2.87 59.64
C GLU A 107 38.13 3.33 58.85
N GLU A 108 38.10 3.22 57.52
CA GLU A 108 39.19 3.64 56.64
C GLU A 108 39.30 5.17 56.59
N ILE A 109 38.15 5.86 56.55
CA ILE A 109 38.09 7.32 56.62
C ILE A 109 38.59 7.81 57.99
N ALA A 110 38.21 7.14 59.08
CA ALA A 110 38.67 7.46 60.43
C ALA A 110 40.18 7.26 60.59
N GLN A 111 40.75 6.21 59.99
CA GLN A 111 42.20 5.98 59.96
C GLN A 111 42.93 7.08 59.19
N ALA A 112 42.41 7.48 58.01
CA ALA A 112 42.96 8.61 57.26
C ALA A 112 42.87 9.93 58.04
N ALA A 113 41.76 10.16 58.76
CA ALA A 113 41.59 11.34 59.61
C ALA A 113 42.55 11.34 60.82
N ALA A 114 42.84 10.17 61.40
CA ALA A 114 43.86 10.03 62.43
C ALA A 114 45.26 10.36 61.90
N ALA A 115 45.60 9.92 60.69
CA ALA A 115 46.87 10.26 60.03
C ALA A 115 47.01 11.78 59.79
N VAL A 116 45.93 12.46 59.37
CA VAL A 116 45.91 13.94 59.25
C VAL A 116 46.17 14.59 60.60
N ARG A 117 45.52 14.13 61.68
CA ARG A 117 45.75 14.67 63.04
C ARG A 117 47.21 14.48 63.49
N GLN A 118 47.80 13.32 63.20
CA GLN A 118 49.20 13.06 63.51
C GLN A 118 50.15 13.98 62.72
N ALA A 119 49.91 14.14 61.41
CA ALA A 119 50.70 15.02 60.57
C ALA A 119 50.53 16.50 60.95
N GLN A 120 49.35 16.91 61.39
CA GLN A 120 49.07 18.25 61.89
C GLN A 120 49.88 18.55 63.14
N ALA A 121 49.88 17.63 64.12
CA ALA A 121 50.67 17.79 65.34
C ALA A 121 52.19 17.91 65.04
N ALA A 122 52.70 17.14 64.06
CA ALA A 122 54.09 17.23 63.63
C ALA A 122 54.41 18.58 62.96
N TYR A 123 53.51 19.09 62.12
CA TYR A 123 53.64 20.41 61.51
C TYR A 123 53.60 21.53 62.55
N ASP A 124 52.65 21.48 63.49
CA ASP A 124 52.52 22.50 64.55
C ASP A 124 53.79 22.54 65.42
N TYR A 125 54.37 21.38 65.73
CA TYR A 125 55.65 21.31 66.43
C TYR A 125 56.78 21.95 65.61
N ALA A 126 56.92 21.59 64.34
CA ALA A 126 57.97 22.13 63.46
C ALA A 126 57.81 23.64 63.22
N GLN A 127 56.57 24.12 63.10
CA GLN A 127 56.24 25.55 62.95
C GLN A 127 56.60 26.33 64.21
N ASN A 128 56.21 25.82 65.39
CA ASN A 128 56.56 26.45 66.66
C ASN A 128 58.07 26.45 66.88
N PHE A 129 58.77 25.37 66.52
CA PHE A 129 60.23 25.32 66.57
C PHE A 129 60.87 26.35 65.63
N TYR A 130 60.42 26.45 64.38
CA TYR A 130 60.88 27.47 63.44
C TYR A 130 60.62 28.90 63.96
N ASN A 131 59.45 29.17 64.51
CA ASN A 131 59.10 30.48 65.08
C ASN A 131 60.03 30.86 66.24
N ARG A 132 60.35 29.90 67.13
CA ARG A 132 61.33 30.10 68.21
C ARG A 132 62.72 30.41 67.65
N GLN A 133 63.18 29.64 66.66
CA GLN A 133 64.49 29.87 66.03
C GLN A 133 64.54 31.21 65.30
N GLN A 134 63.46 31.64 64.64
CA GLN A 134 63.38 32.94 64.00
C GLN A 134 63.49 34.10 65.01
N GLY A 135 62.88 33.95 66.19
CA GLY A 135 63.03 34.91 67.29
C GLY A 135 64.47 35.00 67.79
N LEU A 136 65.14 33.85 67.99
CA LEU A 136 66.54 33.80 68.40
C LEU A 136 67.49 34.36 67.33
N TRP A 137 67.24 34.10 66.05
CA TRP A 137 68.01 34.69 64.95
C TRP A 137 67.94 36.22 64.94
N LYS A 138 66.77 36.81 65.22
CA LYS A 138 66.61 38.28 65.37
C LYS A 138 67.48 38.83 66.51
N SER A 139 67.72 38.04 67.56
CA SER A 139 68.63 38.39 68.67
C SER A 139 70.10 37.98 68.44
N ARG A 140 70.47 37.49 67.25
CA ARG A 140 71.82 37.04 66.86
C ARG A 140 72.40 35.89 67.71
N THR A 141 71.57 35.00 68.25
CA THR A 141 71.98 33.90 69.16
C THR A 141 72.13 32.52 68.52
N ILE A 142 71.76 32.34 67.24
CA ILE A 142 71.88 31.06 66.51
C ILE A 142 72.55 31.27 65.14
N SER A 143 72.93 30.20 64.42
CA SER A 143 73.53 30.29 63.08
C SER A 143 72.50 30.34 61.95
N ALA A 144 72.90 30.81 60.76
CA ALA A 144 72.04 30.81 59.57
C ALA A 144 71.64 29.39 59.13
N ASN A 145 72.53 28.41 59.30
CA ASN A 145 72.27 27.00 58.98
C ASN A 145 71.20 26.40 59.90
N ASP A 146 71.17 26.77 61.18
CA ASP A 146 70.16 26.28 62.13
C ASP A 146 68.76 26.78 61.79
N LEU A 147 68.64 28.04 61.36
CA LEU A 147 67.38 28.61 60.90
C LEU A 147 66.90 27.93 59.60
N GLU A 148 67.80 27.66 58.67
CA GLU A 148 67.47 26.99 57.40
C GLU A 148 67.09 25.52 57.61
N ASN A 149 67.74 24.81 58.54
CA ASN A 149 67.34 23.46 58.95
C ASN A 149 65.94 23.44 59.56
N ALA A 150 65.63 24.41 60.44
CA ALA A 150 64.30 24.55 61.03
C ALA A 150 63.23 24.88 59.97
N ARG A 151 63.58 25.72 58.98
CA ARG A 151 62.71 26.03 57.84
C ARG A 151 62.42 24.78 57.01
N SER A 152 63.47 24.05 56.62
CA SER A 152 63.38 22.82 55.82
C SER A 152 62.55 21.75 56.52
N SER A 153 62.73 21.59 57.84
CA SER A 153 61.93 20.66 58.66
C SER A 153 60.44 21.04 58.69
N ARG A 154 60.13 22.34 58.81
CA ARG A 154 58.75 22.83 58.72
C ARG A 154 58.14 22.60 57.34
N ASP A 155 58.88 22.90 56.28
CA ASP A 155 58.42 22.69 54.90
C ASP A 155 58.17 21.19 54.61
N GLN A 156 59.03 20.29 55.11
CA GLN A 156 58.83 18.84 55.02
C GLN A 156 57.58 18.37 55.78
N ALA A 157 57.36 18.87 57.00
CA ALA A 157 56.17 18.55 57.79
C ALA A 157 54.90 19.08 57.12
N GLN A 158 54.95 20.26 56.51
CA GLN A 158 53.85 20.86 55.76
C GLN A 158 53.48 20.02 54.53
N ALA A 159 54.47 19.57 53.76
CA ALA A 159 54.25 18.69 52.61
C ALA A 159 53.60 17.35 53.03
N THR A 160 54.03 16.80 54.17
CA THR A 160 53.48 15.56 54.72
C THR A 160 52.03 15.75 55.17
N LEU A 161 51.71 16.85 55.86
CA LEU A 161 50.35 17.22 56.23
C LEU A 161 49.44 17.36 55.01
N LYS A 162 49.91 18.08 53.98
CA LYS A 162 49.15 18.26 52.74
C LYS A 162 48.86 16.92 52.06
N SER A 163 49.86 16.04 51.96
CA SER A 163 49.67 14.69 51.41
C SER A 163 48.63 13.87 52.19
N ALA A 164 48.65 13.95 53.53
CA ALA A 164 47.64 13.27 54.36
C ALA A 164 46.23 13.87 54.17
N GLN A 165 46.12 15.20 54.04
CA GLN A 165 44.85 15.89 53.78
C GLN A 165 44.27 15.52 52.41
N ASP A 166 45.11 15.46 51.37
CA ASP A 166 44.71 15.06 50.02
C ASP A 166 44.25 13.59 49.98
N LYS A 167 44.88 12.71 50.79
CA LYS A 167 44.43 11.32 50.92
C LYS A 167 43.07 11.21 51.63
N LEU A 168 42.85 11.99 52.70
CA LEU A 168 41.57 12.03 53.39
C LEU A 168 40.46 12.61 52.50
N SER A 169 40.76 13.65 51.72
CA SER A 169 39.79 14.24 50.79
C SER A 169 39.39 13.21 49.74
N GLN A 170 40.35 12.48 49.14
CA GLN A 170 40.09 11.39 48.20
C GLN A 170 39.12 10.34 48.78
N TYR A 171 39.33 9.91 50.03
CA TYR A 171 38.48 8.89 50.67
C TYR A 171 37.07 9.40 50.95
N ARG A 172 36.91 10.70 51.24
CA ARG A 172 35.60 11.33 51.43
C ARG A 172 34.84 11.57 50.13
N THR A 173 35.55 11.91 49.05
CA THR A 173 34.93 12.07 47.72
C THR A 173 34.50 10.74 47.12
N GLY A 174 35.05 9.62 47.58
CA GLY A 174 34.71 8.28 47.09
C GLY A 174 35.37 7.94 45.76
N ASN A 175 34.83 6.93 45.08
CA ASN A 175 35.34 6.44 43.80
C ASN A 175 35.05 7.43 42.67
N ARG A 176 35.89 7.42 41.63
CA ARG A 176 35.71 8.32 40.48
C ARG A 176 34.50 7.87 39.66
N GLU A 177 33.80 8.82 39.05
CA GLU A 177 32.63 8.51 38.21
C GLU A 177 32.98 7.57 37.05
N GLN A 178 34.20 7.67 36.49
CA GLN A 178 34.66 6.78 35.42
C GLN A 178 34.78 5.33 35.90
N ASP A 179 35.22 5.12 37.14
CA ASP A 179 35.38 3.79 37.75
C ASP A 179 34.00 3.16 38.01
N ILE A 180 33.05 3.97 38.52
CA ILE A 180 31.65 3.55 38.72
C ILE A 180 30.98 3.23 37.39
N ALA A 181 31.22 4.05 36.36
CA ALA A 181 30.69 3.81 35.02
C ALA A 181 31.27 2.54 34.39
N GLN A 182 32.57 2.26 34.60
CA GLN A 182 33.20 1.03 34.15
C GLN A 182 32.57 -0.20 34.82
N ALA A 183 32.39 -0.17 36.15
CA ALA A 183 31.74 -1.26 36.88
C ALA A 183 30.27 -1.46 36.43
N LYS A 184 29.55 -0.37 36.18
CA LYS A 184 28.19 -0.43 35.61
C LYS A 184 28.19 -1.07 34.21
N ALA A 185 29.13 -0.71 33.35
CA ALA A 185 29.24 -1.29 32.02
C ALA A 185 29.55 -2.80 32.08
N SER A 186 30.39 -3.23 33.01
CA SER A 186 30.66 -4.66 33.26
C SER A 186 29.41 -5.41 33.75
N LEU A 187 28.60 -4.80 34.61
CA LEU A 187 27.31 -5.36 35.03
C LEU A 187 26.34 -5.51 33.85
N GLU A 188 26.21 -4.49 33.00
CA GLU A 188 25.34 -4.56 31.82
C GLU A 188 25.82 -5.61 30.81
N GLN A 189 27.14 -5.77 30.63
CA GLN A 189 27.70 -6.85 29.81
C GLN A 189 27.33 -8.24 30.37
N ALA A 190 27.43 -8.44 31.68
CA ALA A 190 27.04 -9.70 32.31
C ALA A 190 25.53 -9.97 32.18
N LYS A 191 24.68 -8.93 32.29
CA LYS A 191 23.23 -9.06 32.06
C LYS A 191 22.91 -9.44 30.62
N ALA A 192 23.62 -8.89 29.65
CA ALA A 192 23.46 -9.27 28.24
C ALA A 192 23.82 -10.74 27.99
N GLN A 193 24.90 -11.24 28.62
CA GLN A 193 25.27 -12.66 28.57
C GLN A 193 24.19 -13.55 29.20
N LEU A 194 23.61 -13.13 30.33
CA LEU A 194 22.48 -13.82 30.95
C LEU A 194 21.27 -13.88 30.02
N ALA A 195 20.92 -12.78 29.37
CA ALA A 195 19.81 -12.73 28.42
C ALA A 195 20.04 -13.67 27.22
N GLN A 196 21.27 -13.74 26.70
CA GLN A 196 21.62 -14.68 25.63
C GLN A 196 21.47 -16.13 26.09
N ALA A 197 22.01 -16.49 27.26
CA ALA A 197 21.89 -17.86 27.79
C ALA A 197 20.42 -18.26 28.06
N GLN A 198 19.56 -17.31 28.46
CA GLN A 198 18.12 -17.55 28.59
C GLN A 198 17.46 -17.83 27.24
N LEU A 199 17.81 -17.06 26.21
CA LEU A 199 17.28 -17.25 24.86
C LEU A 199 17.76 -18.58 24.27
N ASP A 200 19.03 -18.93 24.45
CA ASP A 200 19.57 -20.21 24.00
C ASP A 200 18.87 -21.39 24.67
N LEU A 201 18.52 -21.29 25.95
CA LEU A 201 17.73 -22.30 26.67
C LEU A 201 16.26 -22.34 26.20
N GLN A 202 15.67 -21.23 25.76
CA GLN A 202 14.33 -21.26 25.17
C GLN A 202 14.36 -21.92 23.78
N ASP A 203 15.42 -21.64 23.01
CA ASP A 203 15.63 -22.15 21.66
C ASP A 203 15.93 -23.67 21.62
N THR A 204 16.10 -24.33 22.76
CA THR A 204 16.14 -25.80 22.86
C THR A 204 14.79 -26.46 22.67
N THR A 205 13.69 -25.70 22.75
CA THR A 205 12.33 -26.21 22.53
C THR A 205 11.87 -25.85 21.13
N LEU A 206 11.51 -26.85 20.34
CA LEU A 206 10.98 -26.67 18.98
C LEU A 206 9.49 -26.38 19.05
N ILE A 207 9.07 -25.21 18.56
CA ILE A 207 7.66 -24.83 18.50
C ILE A 207 7.20 -24.69 17.05
N ALA A 208 5.94 -25.02 16.80
CA ALA A 208 5.33 -24.88 15.49
C ALA A 208 5.07 -23.39 15.15
N PRO A 209 5.57 -22.87 14.02
CA PRO A 209 5.37 -21.47 13.64
C PRO A 209 3.95 -21.19 13.09
N ALA A 210 3.25 -22.22 12.61
CA ALA A 210 1.94 -22.09 11.99
C ALA A 210 1.14 -23.41 12.14
N ASN A 211 -0.16 -23.34 11.82
CA ASN A 211 -1.00 -24.53 11.71
C ASN A 211 -0.65 -25.29 10.42
N GLY A 212 -0.65 -26.61 10.48
CA GLY A 212 -0.29 -27.42 9.32
C GLY A 212 -0.39 -28.92 9.57
N THR A 213 0.04 -29.69 8.58
CA THR A 213 0.20 -31.15 8.69
C THR A 213 1.66 -31.51 8.52
N LEU A 214 2.19 -32.37 9.39
CA LEU A 214 3.58 -32.78 9.31
C LEU A 214 3.80 -33.69 8.08
N LEU A 215 4.66 -33.27 7.16
CA LEU A 215 4.97 -34.03 5.94
C LEU A 215 6.13 -34.98 6.14
N THR A 216 7.19 -34.50 6.79
CA THR A 216 8.44 -35.24 6.88
C THR A 216 9.08 -35.02 8.23
N ARG A 217 9.54 -36.12 8.82
CA ARG A 217 10.39 -36.15 10.00
C ARG A 217 11.79 -36.56 9.55
N ALA A 218 12.71 -35.59 9.50
CA ALA A 218 14.03 -35.79 8.90
C ALA A 218 15.05 -36.44 9.85
N VAL A 219 14.78 -36.45 11.15
CA VAL A 219 15.72 -36.89 12.19
C VAL A 219 15.00 -37.65 13.31
N GLU A 220 15.77 -38.49 14.01
CA GLU A 220 15.30 -39.30 15.13
C GLU A 220 15.90 -38.83 16.47
N PRO A 221 15.17 -38.95 17.60
CA PRO A 221 15.71 -38.71 18.93
C PRO A 221 17.02 -39.45 19.16
N GLY A 222 17.97 -38.78 19.82
CA GLY A 222 19.35 -39.21 19.96
C GLY A 222 20.31 -38.65 18.90
N SER A 223 19.81 -38.09 17.80
CA SER A 223 20.64 -37.44 16.76
C SER A 223 21.33 -36.17 17.29
N MET A 224 22.57 -35.94 16.85
CA MET A 224 23.28 -34.67 17.07
C MET A 224 22.94 -33.69 15.97
N LEU A 225 22.41 -32.53 16.34
CA LEU A 225 21.92 -31.50 15.42
C LEU A 225 22.79 -30.25 15.49
N ASN A 226 23.06 -29.66 14.33
CA ASN A 226 23.60 -28.31 14.23
C ASN A 226 22.46 -27.29 14.21
N ALA A 227 22.73 -26.07 14.66
CA ALA A 227 21.79 -24.96 14.54
C ALA A 227 21.32 -24.79 13.08
N GLY A 228 20.02 -24.69 12.88
CA GLY A 228 19.39 -24.52 11.57
C GLY A 228 19.20 -25.80 10.75
N SER A 229 19.67 -26.97 11.20
CA SER A 229 19.42 -28.24 10.50
C SER A 229 17.93 -28.61 10.51
N THR A 230 17.38 -28.97 9.35
CA THR A 230 15.96 -29.32 9.21
C THR A 230 15.63 -30.55 10.02
N VAL A 231 14.66 -30.42 10.93
CA VAL A 231 14.16 -31.51 11.78
C VAL A 231 12.83 -32.02 11.24
N LEU A 232 11.92 -31.09 10.93
CA LEU A 232 10.56 -31.35 10.52
C LEU A 232 10.19 -30.50 9.30
N THR A 233 9.37 -31.01 8.40
CA THR A 233 8.77 -30.23 7.31
C THR A 233 7.27 -30.19 7.49
N LEU A 234 6.73 -28.98 7.68
CA LEU A 234 5.31 -28.71 7.92
C LEU A 234 4.63 -28.20 6.65
N SER A 235 3.55 -28.84 6.21
CA SER A 235 2.67 -28.30 5.16
C SER A 235 1.68 -27.32 5.76
N LEU A 236 1.61 -26.10 5.26
CA LEU A 236 0.69 -25.07 5.75
C LEU A 236 -0.73 -25.35 5.26
N THR A 237 -1.70 -25.44 6.16
CA THR A 237 -3.09 -25.73 5.78
C THR A 237 -3.78 -24.53 5.11
N ARG A 238 -3.35 -23.29 5.38
CA ARG A 238 -3.92 -22.08 4.79
C ARG A 238 -2.88 -20.99 4.54
N PRO A 239 -3.00 -20.21 3.45
CA PRO A 239 -3.92 -20.39 2.32
C PRO A 239 -3.47 -21.55 1.40
N VAL A 240 -4.42 -22.33 0.88
CA VAL A 240 -4.17 -23.33 -0.16
C VAL A 240 -4.09 -22.63 -1.51
N TRP A 241 -3.07 -22.95 -2.30
CA TRP A 241 -2.93 -22.44 -3.65
C TRP A 241 -3.12 -23.51 -4.69
N VAL A 242 -3.51 -23.06 -5.87
CA VAL A 242 -3.54 -23.86 -7.07
C VAL A 242 -2.65 -23.23 -8.10
N ARG A 243 -1.81 -24.05 -8.70
CA ARG A 243 -0.98 -23.70 -9.85
C ARG A 243 -1.69 -24.18 -11.10
N ALA A 244 -2.23 -23.25 -11.88
CA ALA A 244 -2.86 -23.55 -13.17
C ALA A 244 -2.07 -22.89 -14.31
N TYR A 245 -2.38 -23.28 -15.55
CA TYR A 245 -1.71 -22.76 -16.74
C TYR A 245 -2.74 -22.25 -17.74
N VAL A 246 -2.45 -21.12 -18.37
CA VAL A 246 -3.29 -20.50 -19.41
C VAL A 246 -2.45 -20.18 -20.63
N ASP A 247 -3.00 -20.36 -21.83
CA ASP A 247 -2.37 -19.96 -23.08
C ASP A 247 -2.46 -18.43 -23.31
N GLU A 248 -1.63 -17.92 -24.22
CA GLU A 248 -1.57 -16.49 -24.52
C GLU A 248 -2.90 -15.88 -24.98
N ARG A 249 -3.70 -16.62 -25.77
CA ARG A 249 -4.96 -16.10 -26.35
C ARG A 249 -6.00 -15.80 -25.28
N ASN A 250 -5.91 -16.53 -24.17
CA ASN A 250 -6.84 -16.48 -23.05
C ASN A 250 -6.34 -15.64 -21.87
N LEU A 251 -5.12 -15.07 -21.94
CA LEU A 251 -4.48 -14.32 -20.87
C LEU A 251 -5.29 -13.08 -20.45
N SER A 252 -5.97 -12.42 -21.41
CA SER A 252 -6.83 -11.27 -21.16
C SER A 252 -8.02 -11.60 -20.25
N GLN A 253 -8.45 -12.87 -20.23
CA GLN A 253 -9.55 -13.36 -19.42
C GLN A 253 -9.10 -13.73 -17.99
N THR A 254 -7.80 -13.90 -17.73
CA THR A 254 -7.28 -14.40 -16.45
C THR A 254 -6.59 -13.32 -15.62
N GLN A 255 -7.22 -12.15 -15.46
CA GLN A 255 -6.64 -11.06 -14.67
C GLN A 255 -6.65 -11.36 -13.16
N PRO A 256 -5.68 -10.84 -12.38
CA PRO A 256 -5.70 -10.91 -10.92
C PRO A 256 -7.03 -10.39 -10.33
N GLY A 257 -7.50 -11.03 -9.26
CA GLY A 257 -8.76 -10.71 -8.60
C GLY A 257 -9.98 -11.46 -9.14
N ARG A 258 -9.89 -12.08 -10.32
CA ARG A 258 -11.03 -12.77 -10.95
C ARG A 258 -11.47 -14.02 -10.20
N ASP A 259 -12.78 -14.14 -9.99
CA ASP A 259 -13.42 -15.30 -9.37
C ASP A 259 -13.43 -16.52 -10.29
N ILE A 260 -13.15 -17.67 -9.69
CA ILE A 260 -13.06 -18.96 -10.37
C ILE A 260 -13.64 -20.07 -9.48
N LEU A 261 -14.12 -21.11 -10.16
CA LEU A 261 -14.56 -22.35 -9.54
C LEU A 261 -13.51 -23.44 -9.78
N LEU A 262 -13.12 -24.13 -8.73
CA LEU A 262 -12.18 -25.25 -8.79
C LEU A 262 -12.91 -26.56 -8.52
N TYR A 263 -12.74 -27.51 -9.42
CA TYR A 263 -13.31 -28.85 -9.32
C TYR A 263 -12.19 -29.86 -9.09
N THR A 264 -12.45 -30.85 -8.25
CA THR A 264 -11.59 -32.02 -8.05
C THR A 264 -12.35 -33.27 -8.45
N ASP A 265 -11.64 -34.31 -8.91
CA ASP A 265 -12.27 -35.57 -9.33
C ASP A 265 -13.07 -36.25 -8.21
N GLY A 266 -12.67 -36.03 -6.94
CA GLY A 266 -13.38 -36.57 -5.78
C GLY A 266 -14.67 -35.85 -5.42
N ARG A 267 -14.93 -34.65 -5.99
CA ARG A 267 -16.12 -33.83 -5.72
C ARG A 267 -16.58 -33.07 -6.98
N PRO A 268 -17.09 -33.76 -8.01
CA PRO A 268 -17.48 -33.12 -9.27
C PRO A 268 -18.64 -32.12 -9.12
N ASP A 269 -19.54 -32.34 -8.17
CA ASP A 269 -20.75 -31.51 -7.98
C ASP A 269 -20.60 -30.40 -6.92
N LYS A 270 -19.42 -30.29 -6.29
CA LYS A 270 -19.18 -29.33 -5.21
C LYS A 270 -17.85 -28.59 -5.45
N PRO A 271 -17.84 -27.52 -6.24
CA PRO A 271 -16.62 -26.75 -6.51
C PRO A 271 -16.15 -25.99 -5.28
N TYR A 272 -14.83 -25.82 -5.17
CA TYR A 272 -14.21 -24.81 -4.32
C TYR A 272 -14.22 -23.46 -5.03
N HIS A 273 -14.28 -22.39 -4.24
CA HIS A 273 -14.18 -21.03 -4.72
C HIS A 273 -12.75 -20.54 -4.59
N GLY A 274 -12.30 -19.77 -5.57
CA GLY A 274 -10.99 -19.16 -5.52
C GLY A 274 -10.92 -17.88 -6.32
N LYS A 275 -9.81 -17.17 -6.15
CA LYS A 275 -9.48 -15.99 -6.94
C LYS A 275 -8.11 -16.14 -7.58
N ILE A 276 -7.95 -15.61 -8.79
CA ILE A 276 -6.63 -15.49 -9.41
C ILE A 276 -5.82 -14.49 -8.59
N GLY A 277 -4.78 -14.95 -7.89
CA GLY A 277 -3.93 -14.08 -7.08
C GLY A 277 -2.80 -13.45 -7.91
N PHE A 278 -2.22 -14.22 -8.84
CA PHE A 278 -1.08 -13.76 -9.64
C PHE A 278 -1.02 -14.48 -10.99
N VAL A 279 -0.56 -13.75 -12.01
CA VAL A 279 -0.29 -14.26 -13.36
C VAL A 279 1.20 -14.03 -13.63
N SER A 280 1.92 -15.09 -13.99
CA SER A 280 3.35 -14.99 -14.30
C SER A 280 3.58 -14.10 -15.53
N PRO A 281 4.52 -13.14 -15.50
CA PRO A 281 4.90 -12.35 -16.67
C PRO A 281 5.80 -13.15 -17.64
N THR A 282 6.37 -14.26 -17.19
CA THR A 282 7.22 -15.15 -18.01
C THR A 282 6.44 -16.38 -18.44
N ALA A 283 6.49 -16.69 -19.73
CA ALA A 283 5.96 -17.93 -20.29
C ALA A 283 6.87 -19.13 -19.99
N GLU A 284 6.28 -20.29 -19.76
CA GLU A 284 6.96 -21.58 -19.57
C GLU A 284 6.36 -22.60 -20.57
N PHE A 285 7.16 -23.58 -21.02
CA PHE A 285 6.59 -24.70 -21.79
C PHE A 285 5.67 -25.52 -20.90
N THR A 286 4.57 -26.04 -21.46
CA THR A 286 3.59 -26.84 -20.73
C THR A 286 4.24 -27.93 -19.90
N PRO A 287 4.08 -27.93 -18.56
CA PRO A 287 4.66 -28.96 -17.72
C PRO A 287 4.03 -30.32 -18.00
N LYS A 288 4.82 -31.38 -17.84
CA LYS A 288 4.39 -32.78 -18.05
C LYS A 288 3.13 -33.18 -17.30
N THR A 289 2.87 -32.53 -16.16
CA THR A 289 1.72 -32.81 -15.28
C THR A 289 0.38 -32.27 -15.79
N VAL A 290 0.37 -31.48 -16.87
CA VAL A 290 -0.85 -30.83 -17.41
C VAL A 290 -1.00 -31.14 -18.92
N GLU A 291 -0.31 -32.17 -19.42
CA GLU A 291 -0.29 -32.51 -20.84
C GLU A 291 -1.65 -33.04 -21.33
N THR A 292 -2.40 -32.21 -22.06
CA THR A 292 -3.35 -32.71 -23.07
C THR A 292 -2.61 -32.82 -24.42
N PRO A 293 -3.06 -33.68 -25.35
CA PRO A 293 -2.44 -33.84 -26.67
C PRO A 293 -2.29 -32.52 -27.45
N ASP A 294 -3.21 -31.57 -27.22
CA ASP A 294 -3.28 -30.29 -27.92
C ASP A 294 -2.36 -29.20 -27.34
N LEU A 295 -1.94 -29.32 -26.07
CA LEU A 295 -1.19 -28.29 -25.36
C LEU A 295 0.35 -28.48 -25.40
N ARG A 296 0.84 -29.63 -25.85
CA ARG A 296 2.26 -30.05 -25.76
C ARG A 296 3.28 -29.12 -26.43
N THR A 297 2.85 -28.25 -27.32
CA THR A 297 3.72 -27.34 -28.10
C THR A 297 3.53 -25.86 -27.78
N ASP A 298 2.60 -25.52 -26.89
CA ASP A 298 2.20 -24.13 -26.66
C ASP A 298 2.94 -23.51 -25.46
N LEU A 299 3.28 -22.23 -25.58
CA LEU A 299 3.78 -21.42 -24.47
C LEU A 299 2.61 -21.08 -23.54
N VAL A 300 2.75 -21.42 -22.26
CA VAL A 300 1.72 -21.15 -21.25
C VAL A 300 2.23 -20.24 -20.15
N TYR A 301 1.32 -19.45 -19.59
CA TYR A 301 1.58 -18.58 -18.45
C TYR A 301 1.05 -19.25 -17.18
N ARG A 302 1.90 -19.28 -16.15
CA ARG A 302 1.54 -19.84 -14.85
C ARG A 302 0.60 -18.89 -14.10
N LEU A 303 -0.56 -19.40 -13.72
CA LEU A 303 -1.50 -18.78 -12.81
C LEU A 303 -1.29 -19.31 -11.40
N ARG A 304 -1.35 -18.40 -10.43
CA ARG A 304 -1.44 -18.74 -9.02
C ARG A 304 -2.78 -18.31 -8.48
N ILE A 305 -3.54 -19.30 -8.08
CA ILE A 305 -4.92 -19.18 -7.60
C ILE A 305 -4.92 -19.37 -6.09
N ILE A 306 -5.65 -18.52 -5.39
CA ILE A 306 -5.88 -18.63 -3.96
C ILE A 306 -7.27 -19.22 -3.75
N VAL A 307 -7.34 -20.38 -3.08
CA VAL A 307 -8.62 -21.02 -2.75
C VAL A 307 -9.17 -20.38 -1.47
N THR A 308 -10.40 -19.87 -1.51
CA THR A 308 -11.01 -19.09 -0.41
C THR A 308 -11.73 -19.96 0.60
N ASP A 309 -12.25 -21.12 0.18
CA ASP A 309 -13.04 -22.06 0.98
C ASP A 309 -12.37 -23.44 1.11
N ALA A 310 -11.04 -23.47 1.10
CA ALA A 310 -10.27 -24.70 1.19
C ALA A 310 -10.53 -25.47 2.50
N ASP A 311 -10.67 -26.79 2.37
CA ASP A 311 -10.75 -27.75 3.47
C ASP A 311 -9.58 -28.74 3.45
N ASP A 312 -9.50 -29.59 4.47
CA ASP A 312 -8.41 -30.57 4.63
C ASP A 312 -8.43 -31.70 3.58
N ALA A 313 -9.43 -31.72 2.69
CA ALA A 313 -9.50 -32.69 1.59
C ALA A 313 -8.63 -32.28 0.40
N LEU A 314 -8.27 -30.99 0.26
CA LEU A 314 -7.31 -30.52 -0.74
C LEU A 314 -5.87 -30.83 -0.31
N ARG A 315 -5.24 -31.78 -1.01
CA ARG A 315 -3.87 -32.24 -0.73
C ARG A 315 -2.90 -31.76 -1.80
N GLN A 316 -1.63 -31.61 -1.42
CA GLN A 316 -0.57 -31.21 -2.32
C GLN A 316 -0.46 -32.17 -3.51
N GLY A 317 -0.35 -31.62 -4.72
CA GLY A 317 -0.21 -32.38 -5.96
C GLY A 317 -1.52 -32.90 -6.56
N MET A 318 -2.67 -32.69 -5.90
CA MET A 318 -3.97 -33.08 -6.48
C MET A 318 -4.27 -32.31 -7.76
N PRO A 319 -4.72 -32.98 -8.84
CA PRO A 319 -5.17 -32.30 -10.05
C PRO A 319 -6.49 -31.56 -9.78
N VAL A 320 -6.63 -30.39 -10.37
CA VAL A 320 -7.82 -29.54 -10.28
C VAL A 320 -8.18 -28.97 -11.63
N THR A 321 -9.47 -28.94 -11.91
CA THR A 321 -10.05 -28.27 -13.07
C THR A 321 -10.57 -26.90 -12.64
N VAL A 322 -10.04 -25.85 -13.25
CA VAL A 322 -10.39 -24.46 -12.94
C VAL A 322 -11.33 -23.96 -14.02
N LYS A 323 -12.58 -23.62 -13.66
CA LYS A 323 -13.52 -22.96 -14.56
C LYS A 323 -13.61 -21.49 -14.18
N LEU A 324 -13.39 -20.61 -15.15
CA LEU A 324 -13.65 -19.20 -14.98
C LEU A 324 -15.16 -18.97 -14.94
N MET A 325 -15.63 -18.27 -13.92
CA MET A 325 -17.01 -17.77 -13.94
C MET A 325 -17.13 -16.79 -15.10
N THR A 326 -17.97 -17.13 -16.07
CA THR A 326 -18.51 -16.15 -17.00
C THR A 326 -19.31 -15.16 -16.18
N ARG A 327 -18.97 -13.85 -16.24
CA ARG A 327 -19.83 -12.78 -15.72
C ARG A 327 -21.06 -12.67 -16.63
N HIS A 328 -21.88 -13.71 -16.70
CA HIS A 328 -23.21 -13.69 -17.29
C HIS A 328 -24.18 -13.77 -16.12
N GLY A 329 -24.55 -12.62 -15.56
CA GLY A 329 -25.41 -12.56 -14.38
C GLY A 329 -25.57 -11.22 -13.69
N MET A 330 -24.77 -10.20 -14.04
CA MET A 330 -25.20 -8.81 -13.85
C MET A 330 -25.75 -8.35 -15.18
N SER A 331 -27.03 -7.97 -15.22
CA SER A 331 -27.55 -7.04 -16.22
C SER A 331 -26.44 -6.00 -16.48
N GLU A 332 -25.96 -5.87 -17.71
CA GLU A 332 -25.06 -4.75 -18.04
C GLU A 332 -25.73 -3.49 -17.49
N ALA A 333 -25.06 -2.81 -16.58
CA ALA A 333 -25.52 -1.52 -16.12
C ALA A 333 -25.40 -0.62 -17.36
N VAL A 334 -26.53 -0.09 -17.83
CA VAL A 334 -26.61 0.66 -19.08
C VAL A 334 -27.41 1.95 -18.87
N ILE A 335 -26.94 3.02 -19.51
CA ILE A 335 -27.74 4.22 -19.78
C ILE A 335 -28.19 4.15 -21.25
N THR A 336 -29.49 4.27 -21.49
CA THR A 336 -30.08 4.36 -22.84
C THR A 336 -30.80 5.69 -23.02
N LEU A 337 -30.54 6.34 -24.15
CA LEU A 337 -31.18 7.58 -24.57
C LEU A 337 -31.89 7.34 -25.89
N HIS A 338 -33.14 7.80 -25.99
CA HIS A 338 -33.94 7.74 -27.20
C HIS A 338 -34.53 9.11 -27.52
N GLY A 339 -33.97 9.77 -28.55
CA GLY A 339 -34.35 11.11 -28.98
C GLY A 339 -34.37 12.17 -27.87
N LEU A 340 -33.56 12.00 -26.81
CA LEU A 340 -33.62 12.84 -25.62
C LEU A 340 -33.31 14.29 -25.98
N THR A 341 -34.22 15.21 -25.66
CA THR A 341 -34.15 16.61 -26.12
C THR A 341 -34.39 17.59 -24.97
N LYS A 342 -33.61 18.68 -24.93
CA LYS A 342 -33.81 19.81 -24.02
C LYS A 342 -33.71 21.15 -24.73
N ARG A 343 -34.70 22.01 -24.52
CA ARG A 343 -34.77 23.39 -25.01
C ARG A 343 -35.13 24.34 -23.87
N PHE A 344 -34.31 25.37 -23.67
CA PHE A 344 -34.63 26.46 -22.75
C PHE A 344 -35.38 27.58 -23.47
N ALA A 345 -36.22 28.30 -22.74
CA ALA A 345 -36.93 29.47 -23.28
C ALA A 345 -35.91 30.57 -23.67
N GLY A 346 -36.08 31.15 -24.86
CA GLY A 346 -35.21 32.22 -25.37
C GLY A 346 -33.94 31.76 -26.09
N MET A 347 -33.76 30.45 -26.36
CA MET A 347 -32.69 29.93 -27.20
C MET A 347 -33.19 29.55 -28.60
N ASP A 348 -32.45 29.95 -29.64
CA ASP A 348 -32.75 29.60 -31.04
C ASP A 348 -32.49 28.13 -31.36
N LYS A 349 -31.54 27.50 -30.66
CA LYS A 349 -31.18 26.07 -30.77
C LYS A 349 -31.47 25.33 -29.47
N PRO A 350 -31.82 24.02 -29.52
CA PRO A 350 -31.94 23.21 -28.30
C PRO A 350 -30.58 23.11 -27.59
N ALA A 351 -30.61 23.08 -26.25
CA ALA A 351 -29.41 22.88 -25.44
C ALA A 351 -28.90 21.43 -25.51
N VAL A 352 -29.80 20.49 -25.79
CA VAL A 352 -29.50 19.12 -26.19
C VAL A 352 -30.49 18.78 -27.31
N ALA A 353 -30.00 18.62 -28.54
CA ALA A 353 -30.76 18.14 -29.69
C ALA A 353 -31.11 16.64 -29.51
N PRO A 354 -32.05 16.07 -30.29
CA PRO A 354 -32.45 14.67 -30.13
C PRO A 354 -31.25 13.73 -30.11
N LEU A 355 -31.02 13.12 -28.94
CA LEU A 355 -29.85 12.30 -28.67
C LEU A 355 -30.25 10.84 -28.51
N ASP A 356 -29.69 9.99 -29.35
CA ASP A 356 -29.78 8.53 -29.28
C ASP A 356 -28.40 7.97 -28.94
N CYS A 357 -28.26 7.34 -27.79
CA CYS A 357 -27.01 6.65 -27.44
C CYS A 357 -27.24 5.58 -26.39
N THR A 358 -26.26 4.69 -26.27
CA THR A 358 -26.19 3.67 -25.23
C THR A 358 -24.80 3.71 -24.60
N ILE A 359 -24.75 3.70 -23.27
CA ILE A 359 -23.52 3.77 -22.47
C ILE A 359 -23.49 2.54 -21.57
N HIS A 360 -22.39 1.81 -21.58
CA HIS A 360 -22.25 0.55 -20.83
C HIS A 360 -21.33 0.71 -19.61
N SER A 361 -21.52 -0.15 -18.63
CA SER A 361 -20.67 -0.26 -17.43
C SER A 361 -19.34 -0.96 -17.69
N GLY A 362 -18.39 -0.80 -16.76
CA GLY A 362 -17.11 -1.52 -16.80
C GLY A 362 -15.97 -0.76 -17.48
N TYR A 363 -16.23 0.47 -17.93
CA TYR A 363 -15.23 1.40 -18.44
C TYR A 363 -15.74 2.84 -18.29
N VAL A 364 -14.84 3.81 -18.48
CA VAL A 364 -15.19 5.23 -18.45
C VAL A 364 -15.61 5.68 -19.84
N THR A 365 -16.81 6.25 -19.95
CA THR A 365 -17.28 6.96 -21.15
C THR A 365 -17.09 8.46 -20.95
N GLY A 366 -16.41 9.10 -21.89
CA GLY A 366 -16.17 10.54 -21.87
C GLY A 366 -17.30 11.31 -22.55
N LEU A 367 -17.90 12.29 -21.88
CA LEU A 367 -18.78 13.29 -22.49
C LEU A 367 -17.94 14.51 -22.85
N VAL A 368 -17.54 14.63 -24.12
CA VAL A 368 -16.50 15.55 -24.58
C VAL A 368 -17.12 16.71 -25.34
N GLY A 369 -16.67 17.94 -25.10
CA GLY A 369 -17.12 19.08 -25.89
C GLY A 369 -16.74 20.43 -25.26
N PRO A 370 -16.78 21.51 -26.03
CA PRO A 370 -16.52 22.86 -25.51
C PRO A 370 -17.58 23.29 -24.49
N ASP A 371 -17.32 24.41 -23.82
CA ASP A 371 -18.31 25.06 -22.95
C ASP A 371 -19.56 25.41 -23.75
N GLY A 372 -20.73 25.15 -23.19
CA GLY A 372 -22.01 25.35 -23.87
C GLY A 372 -22.44 24.24 -24.82
N ALA A 373 -21.67 23.15 -24.96
CA ALA A 373 -22.03 22.01 -25.81
C ALA A 373 -23.24 21.18 -25.34
N GLY A 374 -23.75 21.41 -24.12
CA GLY A 374 -24.90 20.69 -23.56
C GLY A 374 -24.54 19.60 -22.52
N LYS A 375 -23.25 19.43 -22.19
CA LYS A 375 -22.75 18.36 -21.29
C LYS A 375 -23.42 18.33 -19.91
N THR A 376 -23.34 19.44 -19.17
CA THR A 376 -23.99 19.60 -17.86
C THR A 376 -25.51 19.46 -17.94
N THR A 377 -26.12 19.94 -19.03
CA THR A 377 -27.57 19.80 -19.26
C THR A 377 -27.96 18.34 -19.39
N LEU A 378 -27.21 17.56 -20.18
CA LEU A 378 -27.42 16.13 -20.33
C LEU A 378 -27.24 15.38 -19.01
N MET A 379 -26.16 15.65 -18.27
CA MET A 379 -25.91 15.01 -16.97
C MET A 379 -27.02 15.29 -15.95
N ARG A 380 -27.55 16.52 -15.91
CA ARG A 380 -28.68 16.87 -15.03
C ARG A 380 -29.97 16.16 -15.41
N MET A 381 -30.22 15.93 -16.70
CA MET A 381 -31.35 15.12 -17.13
C MET A 381 -31.19 13.65 -16.72
N LEU A 382 -30.00 13.08 -16.88
CA LEU A 382 -29.68 11.73 -16.44
C LEU A 382 -29.77 11.56 -14.92
N ALA A 383 -29.44 12.60 -14.16
CA ALA A 383 -29.52 12.61 -12.70
C ALA A 383 -30.94 12.91 -12.15
N GLY A 384 -31.95 13.09 -13.01
CA GLY A 384 -33.32 13.46 -12.60
C GLY A 384 -33.51 14.93 -12.20
N LEU A 385 -32.43 15.72 -12.18
CA LEU A 385 -32.43 17.13 -11.73
C LEU A 385 -33.02 18.11 -12.75
N LEU A 386 -33.22 17.67 -13.99
CA LEU A 386 -33.79 18.49 -15.07
C LEU A 386 -34.71 17.66 -15.95
N LYS A 387 -35.95 18.12 -16.12
CA LYS A 387 -36.93 17.46 -17.00
C LYS A 387 -36.60 17.70 -18.48
N ALA A 388 -36.58 16.63 -19.27
CA ALA A 388 -36.47 16.70 -20.73
C ALA A 388 -37.75 17.25 -21.37
N ASP A 389 -37.63 17.91 -22.53
CA ASP A 389 -38.78 18.45 -23.28
C ASP A 389 -39.29 17.46 -24.36
N GLY A 390 -38.50 16.44 -24.68
CA GLY A 390 -38.85 15.35 -25.59
C GLY A 390 -37.90 14.17 -25.47
N GLY A 391 -38.29 13.02 -26.04
CA GLY A 391 -37.56 11.76 -25.95
C GLY A 391 -37.69 11.06 -24.59
N SER A 392 -36.84 10.07 -24.35
CA SER A 392 -36.78 9.32 -23.09
C SER A 392 -35.34 8.96 -22.72
N ALA A 393 -35.10 8.83 -21.42
CA ALA A 393 -33.84 8.39 -20.84
C ALA A 393 -34.12 7.26 -19.86
N SER A 394 -33.26 6.25 -19.84
CA SER A 394 -33.31 5.18 -18.85
C SER A 394 -31.91 4.91 -18.32
N VAL A 395 -31.79 4.88 -17.00
CA VAL A 395 -30.53 4.64 -16.26
C VAL A 395 -30.72 3.39 -15.43
N LEU A 396 -30.02 2.31 -15.77
CA LEU A 396 -30.24 0.99 -15.16
C LEU A 396 -31.69 0.48 -15.25
N GLY A 397 -32.42 0.89 -16.29
CA GLY A 397 -33.84 0.56 -16.44
C GLY A 397 -34.79 1.55 -15.74
N PHE A 398 -34.28 2.50 -14.94
CA PHE A 398 -35.09 3.51 -14.26
C PHE A 398 -35.25 4.77 -15.11
N ASP A 399 -36.48 5.30 -15.18
CA ASP A 399 -36.74 6.61 -15.78
C ASP A 399 -36.35 7.72 -14.78
N PRO A 400 -35.50 8.70 -15.17
CA PRO A 400 -35.02 9.72 -14.24
C PRO A 400 -36.06 10.63 -13.61
N ILE A 401 -37.29 10.68 -14.12
CA ILE A 401 -38.38 11.50 -13.59
C ILE A 401 -39.40 10.65 -12.85
N GLN A 402 -39.73 9.45 -13.36
CA GLN A 402 -40.74 8.58 -12.74
C GLN A 402 -40.19 7.77 -11.55
N ASN A 403 -38.91 7.43 -11.58
CA ASN A 403 -38.24 6.57 -10.59
C ASN A 403 -37.17 7.35 -9.80
N ASP A 404 -37.50 8.57 -9.38
CA ASP A 404 -36.58 9.51 -8.73
C ASP A 404 -35.86 8.90 -7.51
N SER A 405 -36.63 8.27 -6.60
CA SER A 405 -36.08 7.70 -5.37
C SER A 405 -35.18 6.48 -5.62
N GLU A 406 -35.61 5.57 -6.49
CA GLU A 406 -34.83 4.38 -6.86
C GLU A 406 -33.56 4.75 -7.63
N LEU A 407 -33.65 5.72 -8.55
CA LEU A 407 -32.51 6.22 -9.30
C LEU A 407 -31.51 6.89 -8.35
N HIS A 408 -31.98 7.76 -7.46
CA HIS A 408 -31.09 8.43 -6.52
C HIS A 408 -30.36 7.43 -5.62
N ALA A 409 -30.97 6.32 -5.21
CA ALA A 409 -30.29 5.30 -4.41
C ALA A 409 -29.09 4.66 -5.13
N VAL A 410 -29.12 4.55 -6.47
CA VAL A 410 -28.10 3.84 -7.25
C VAL A 410 -27.19 4.76 -8.08
N LEU A 411 -27.47 6.07 -8.11
CA LEU A 411 -26.73 7.07 -8.88
C LEU A 411 -25.99 8.06 -7.99
N GLY A 412 -24.69 8.24 -8.24
CA GLY A 412 -23.87 9.31 -7.70
C GLY A 412 -23.68 10.41 -8.75
N TYR A 413 -23.96 11.66 -8.41
CA TYR A 413 -23.73 12.81 -9.29
C TYR A 413 -22.80 13.82 -8.62
N MET A 414 -21.69 14.13 -9.30
CA MET A 414 -20.72 15.13 -8.88
C MET A 414 -20.86 16.37 -9.77
N PRO A 415 -21.43 17.48 -9.28
CA PRO A 415 -21.62 18.70 -10.06
C PRO A 415 -20.33 19.53 -10.17
N GLN A 416 -20.18 20.29 -11.25
CA GLN A 416 -19.01 21.13 -11.53
C GLN A 416 -18.70 22.19 -10.44
N LYS A 417 -19.72 22.82 -9.84
CA LYS A 417 -19.56 23.96 -8.89
C LYS A 417 -20.25 23.80 -7.53
N PHE A 418 -21.18 22.84 -7.38
CA PHE A 418 -22.11 22.78 -6.23
C PHE A 418 -22.03 21.45 -5.46
N GLY A 419 -20.82 21.00 -5.13
CA GLY A 419 -20.61 19.66 -4.55
C GLY A 419 -20.25 19.60 -3.07
N LEU A 420 -19.85 20.71 -2.44
CA LEU A 420 -19.31 20.70 -1.08
C LEU A 420 -19.71 21.97 -0.32
N TYR A 421 -19.93 21.81 0.99
CA TYR A 421 -20.11 22.92 1.92
C TYR A 421 -18.75 23.35 2.44
N GLU A 422 -18.27 24.50 1.95
CA GLU A 422 -16.89 24.97 2.19
C GLU A 422 -16.63 25.39 3.64
N ASP A 423 -17.68 25.72 4.37
CA ASP A 423 -17.73 26.06 5.79
C ASP A 423 -17.80 24.84 6.72
N LEU A 424 -17.98 23.64 6.16
CA LEU A 424 -17.90 22.37 6.88
C LEU A 424 -16.53 21.71 6.70
N THR A 425 -16.11 20.93 7.69
CA THR A 425 -14.92 20.07 7.61
C THR A 425 -15.10 18.92 6.62
N VAL A 426 -14.00 18.25 6.26
CA VAL A 426 -14.01 17.01 5.46
C VAL A 426 -14.97 15.98 6.07
N MET A 427 -14.87 15.75 7.39
CA MET A 427 -15.72 14.78 8.08
C MET A 427 -17.18 15.24 8.15
N GLU A 428 -17.44 16.52 8.37
CA GLU A 428 -18.81 17.07 8.40
C GLU A 428 -19.49 16.99 7.03
N ASN A 429 -18.76 17.21 5.92
CA ASN A 429 -19.29 16.98 4.58
C ASN A 429 -19.67 15.50 4.40
N LEU A 430 -18.77 14.56 4.72
CA LEU A 430 -19.07 13.12 4.62
C LEU A 430 -20.28 12.73 5.48
N ASN A 431 -20.38 13.27 6.70
CA ASN A 431 -21.51 13.06 7.58
C ASN A 431 -22.82 13.52 6.95
N LEU A 432 -22.85 14.73 6.40
CA LEU A 432 -24.03 15.29 5.76
C LEU A 432 -24.50 14.42 4.57
N TYR A 433 -23.58 14.00 3.71
CA TYR A 433 -23.91 13.13 2.58
C TYR A 433 -24.35 11.72 3.01
N ALA A 434 -23.79 11.19 4.09
CA ALA A 434 -24.24 9.92 4.67
C ALA A 434 -25.66 10.02 5.22
N ASP A 435 -26.00 11.12 5.90
CA ASP A 435 -27.34 11.34 6.45
C ASP A 435 -28.38 11.45 5.32
N LEU A 436 -28.07 12.19 4.25
CA LEU A 436 -28.92 12.29 3.05
C LEU A 436 -29.12 10.94 2.35
N ARG A 437 -28.14 10.03 2.44
CA ARG A 437 -28.19 8.68 1.86
C ARG A 437 -28.65 7.62 2.84
N SER A 438 -29.08 8.00 4.05
CA SER A 438 -29.49 7.07 5.12
C SER A 438 -28.42 6.03 5.50
N VAL A 439 -27.14 6.37 5.36
CA VAL A 439 -26.00 5.53 5.75
C VAL A 439 -25.65 5.79 7.22
N THR A 440 -26.00 4.85 8.09
CA THR A 440 -25.93 5.00 9.55
C THR A 440 -25.19 3.84 10.23
N GLY A 441 -24.86 4.02 11.51
CA GLY A 441 -24.27 2.98 12.36
C GLY A 441 -22.92 2.46 11.87
N GLU A 442 -22.67 1.17 12.08
CA GLU A 442 -21.38 0.52 11.80
C GLU A 442 -21.00 0.52 10.30
N ILE A 443 -22.01 0.56 9.42
CA ILE A 443 -21.81 0.66 7.96
C ILE A 443 -21.17 2.01 7.61
N ARG A 444 -21.63 3.11 8.23
CA ARG A 444 -21.08 4.45 8.02
C ARG A 444 -19.59 4.51 8.36
N GLU A 445 -19.20 3.96 9.51
CA GLU A 445 -17.80 3.97 9.96
C GLU A 445 -16.89 3.21 8.99
N LYS A 446 -17.31 2.02 8.55
CA LYS A 446 -16.58 1.21 7.56
C LYS A 446 -16.48 1.92 6.22
N THR A 447 -17.58 2.52 5.74
CA THR A 447 -17.60 3.29 4.50
C THR A 447 -16.68 4.50 4.58
N PHE A 448 -16.67 5.23 5.69
CA PHE A 448 -15.81 6.40 5.87
C PHE A 448 -14.33 6.03 5.91
N ALA A 449 -13.97 4.98 6.65
CA ALA A 449 -12.59 4.49 6.68
C ALA A 449 -12.11 4.14 5.26
N ARG A 450 -12.92 3.37 4.51
CA ARG A 450 -12.63 3.01 3.11
C ARG A 450 -12.47 4.25 2.22
N LEU A 451 -13.41 5.21 2.28
CA LEU A 451 -13.40 6.38 1.40
C LEU A 451 -12.27 7.37 1.73
N LEU A 452 -11.95 7.56 3.02
CA LEU A 452 -10.86 8.43 3.45
C LEU A 452 -9.49 7.85 3.09
N GLU A 453 -9.34 6.51 3.12
CA GLU A 453 -8.16 5.82 2.63
C GLU A 453 -8.07 5.92 1.10
N PHE A 454 -9.14 5.57 0.38
CA PHE A 454 -9.23 5.61 -1.07
C PHE A 454 -8.89 7.00 -1.66
N THR A 455 -9.39 8.06 -1.00
CA THR A 455 -9.14 9.45 -1.45
C THR A 455 -7.89 10.09 -0.85
N ALA A 456 -7.15 9.37 0.01
CA ALA A 456 -6.02 9.88 0.78
C ALA A 456 -6.33 11.16 1.60
N LEU A 457 -7.57 11.28 2.10
CA LEU A 457 -8.04 12.42 2.90
C LEU A 457 -8.03 12.16 4.41
N GLY A 458 -7.67 10.96 4.86
CA GLY A 458 -7.60 10.59 6.29
C GLY A 458 -6.89 11.61 7.20
N PRO A 459 -5.72 12.17 6.83
CA PRO A 459 -5.03 13.17 7.65
C PRO A 459 -5.73 14.54 7.74
N PHE A 460 -6.75 14.79 6.91
CA PHE A 460 -7.37 16.12 6.74
C PHE A 460 -8.82 16.18 7.22
N THR A 461 -9.31 15.18 7.94
CA THR A 461 -10.71 15.05 8.39
C THR A 461 -11.25 16.27 9.13
N GLY A 462 -10.43 16.92 9.96
CA GLY A 462 -10.79 18.13 10.72
C GLY A 462 -10.58 19.45 9.97
N ARG A 463 -10.14 19.44 8.72
CA ARG A 463 -9.89 20.65 7.92
C ARG A 463 -11.15 21.09 7.19
N LEU A 464 -11.44 22.39 7.20
CA LEU A 464 -12.53 22.99 6.41
C LEU A 464 -12.35 22.72 4.92
N ALA A 465 -13.43 22.30 4.24
CA ALA A 465 -13.43 21.99 2.82
C ALA A 465 -13.00 23.20 1.97
N GLY A 466 -13.40 24.42 2.35
CA GLY A 466 -12.97 25.67 1.68
C GLY A 466 -11.47 25.93 1.73
N LYS A 467 -10.75 25.32 2.68
CA LYS A 467 -9.29 25.45 2.84
C LYS A 467 -8.51 24.34 2.15
N LEU A 468 -9.15 23.40 1.47
CA LEU A 468 -8.51 22.34 0.70
C LEU A 468 -8.00 22.88 -0.65
N SER A 469 -6.99 22.23 -1.23
CA SER A 469 -6.58 22.51 -2.62
C SER A 469 -7.68 22.09 -3.59
N GLY A 470 -7.68 22.62 -4.82
CA GLY A 470 -8.67 22.25 -5.84
C GLY A 470 -8.77 20.73 -6.05
N GLY A 471 -7.63 20.04 -6.14
CA GLY A 471 -7.59 18.58 -6.21
C GLY A 471 -8.20 17.88 -4.99
N MET A 472 -7.85 18.32 -3.78
CA MET A 472 -8.43 17.76 -2.55
C MET A 472 -9.94 17.99 -2.45
N LYS A 473 -10.45 19.14 -2.93
CA LYS A 473 -11.89 19.40 -3.02
C LYS A 473 -12.57 18.41 -3.96
N GLN A 474 -12.00 18.17 -5.15
CA GLN A 474 -12.57 17.21 -6.09
C GLN A 474 -12.55 15.78 -5.52
N LYS A 475 -11.47 15.38 -4.84
CA LYS A 475 -11.42 14.09 -4.14
C LYS A 475 -12.47 13.96 -3.04
N LEU A 476 -12.68 15.01 -2.25
CA LEU A 476 -13.73 15.01 -1.24
C LEU A 476 -15.12 14.93 -1.88
N GLY A 477 -15.35 15.65 -2.98
CA GLY A 477 -16.61 15.56 -3.72
C GLY A 477 -16.85 14.17 -4.28
N LEU A 478 -15.80 13.50 -4.81
CA LEU A 478 -15.87 12.10 -5.22
C LEU A 478 -16.16 11.17 -4.03
N ALA A 479 -15.52 11.36 -2.87
CA ALA A 479 -15.83 10.58 -1.68
C ALA A 479 -17.31 10.75 -1.29
N CYS A 480 -17.83 11.97 -1.30
CA CYS A 480 -19.22 12.28 -0.97
C CYS A 480 -20.21 11.60 -1.93
N THR A 481 -19.91 11.54 -3.23
CA THR A 481 -20.77 10.84 -4.20
C THR A 481 -20.74 9.33 -4.06
N LEU A 482 -19.68 8.76 -3.49
CA LEU A 482 -19.52 7.32 -3.28
C LEU A 482 -20.08 6.81 -1.95
N VAL A 483 -20.51 7.69 -1.03
CA VAL A 483 -21.02 7.30 0.31
C VAL A 483 -22.17 6.28 0.23
N GLY A 484 -23.05 6.42 -0.76
CA GLY A 484 -24.21 5.54 -0.96
C GLY A 484 -23.93 4.28 -1.79
N GLU A 485 -22.68 3.96 -2.08
CA GLU A 485 -22.28 2.83 -2.95
C GLU A 485 -23.04 2.78 -4.30
N PRO A 486 -22.94 3.86 -5.11
CA PRO A 486 -23.68 3.94 -6.36
C PRO A 486 -23.18 2.89 -7.38
N LYS A 487 -24.06 2.55 -8.32
CA LYS A 487 -23.75 1.71 -9.51
C LYS A 487 -23.49 2.55 -10.77
N VAL A 488 -23.93 3.81 -10.75
CA VAL A 488 -23.73 4.79 -11.83
C VAL A 488 -23.11 6.05 -11.24
N LEU A 489 -22.04 6.52 -11.87
CA LEU A 489 -21.33 7.72 -11.46
C LEU A 489 -21.33 8.74 -12.61
N LEU A 490 -21.94 9.89 -12.38
CA LEU A 490 -21.96 11.02 -13.30
C LEU A 490 -21.01 12.09 -12.76
N LEU A 491 -19.93 12.37 -13.47
CA LEU A 491 -18.87 13.29 -13.03
C LEU A 491 -18.80 14.49 -13.96
N ASP A 492 -19.28 15.64 -13.51
CA ASP A 492 -19.41 16.84 -14.33
C ASP A 492 -18.16 17.75 -14.22
N GLU A 493 -17.29 17.68 -15.22
CA GLU A 493 -16.03 18.39 -15.35
C GLU A 493 -15.15 18.34 -14.07
N PRO A 494 -14.93 17.14 -13.50
CA PRO A 494 -14.26 17.00 -12.21
C PRO A 494 -12.74 17.31 -12.28
N GLY A 495 -12.15 17.37 -13.48
CA GLY A 495 -10.75 17.72 -13.71
C GLY A 495 -10.46 19.23 -13.80
N VAL A 496 -11.50 20.07 -13.85
CA VAL A 496 -11.36 21.53 -14.01
C VAL A 496 -10.87 22.17 -12.72
N GLY A 497 -9.86 23.04 -12.84
CA GLY A 497 -9.25 23.73 -11.69
C GLY A 497 -8.38 22.84 -10.80
N VAL A 498 -8.09 21.60 -11.24
CA VAL A 498 -7.22 20.64 -10.56
C VAL A 498 -5.82 20.69 -11.14
N ASP A 499 -4.81 20.61 -10.27
CA ASP A 499 -3.41 20.52 -10.72
C ASP A 499 -3.12 19.18 -11.43
N PRO A 500 -2.10 19.11 -12.31
CA PRO A 500 -1.84 17.91 -13.11
C PRO A 500 -1.60 16.63 -12.30
N ILE A 501 -1.08 16.72 -11.06
CA ILE A 501 -0.80 15.55 -10.23
C ILE A 501 -2.11 15.03 -9.64
N SER A 502 -2.87 15.90 -8.98
CA SER A 502 -4.17 15.54 -8.40
C SER A 502 -5.15 15.01 -9.45
N ARG A 503 -5.09 15.52 -10.69
CA ARG A 503 -5.92 15.04 -11.80
C ARG A 503 -5.60 13.59 -12.18
N ARG A 504 -4.32 13.22 -12.20
CA ARG A 504 -3.89 11.82 -12.46
C ARG A 504 -4.38 10.88 -11.37
N GLU A 505 -4.29 11.30 -10.12
CA GLU A 505 -4.78 10.53 -8.98
C GLU A 505 -6.30 10.33 -9.08
N LEU A 506 -7.05 11.38 -9.45
CA LEU A 506 -8.49 11.30 -9.68
C LEU A 506 -8.85 10.31 -10.81
N TRP A 507 -8.08 10.33 -11.90
CA TRP A 507 -8.22 9.35 -12.98
C TRP A 507 -7.92 7.92 -12.54
N GLN A 508 -6.90 7.70 -11.71
CA GLN A 508 -6.61 6.37 -11.16
C GLN A 508 -7.79 5.84 -10.34
N MET A 509 -8.33 6.65 -9.43
CA MET A 509 -9.52 6.30 -8.64
C MET A 509 -10.71 5.95 -9.55
N VAL A 510 -10.98 6.73 -10.58
CA VAL A 510 -12.09 6.49 -11.49
C VAL A 510 -11.91 5.22 -12.33
N HIS A 511 -10.69 4.91 -12.77
CA HIS A 511 -10.42 3.65 -13.49
C HIS A 511 -10.58 2.42 -12.59
N GLU A 512 -10.16 2.50 -11.32
CA GLU A 512 -10.36 1.44 -10.34
C GLU A 512 -11.86 1.15 -10.16
N LEU A 513 -12.65 2.21 -9.94
CA LEU A 513 -14.11 2.13 -9.84
C LEU A 513 -14.78 1.55 -11.10
N ALA A 514 -14.29 1.92 -12.29
CA ALA A 514 -14.76 1.35 -13.55
C ALA A 514 -14.42 -0.13 -13.68
N GLY A 515 -13.22 -0.55 -13.24
CA GLY A 515 -12.77 -1.95 -13.23
C GLY A 515 -13.64 -2.85 -12.35
N ASP A 516 -14.19 -2.30 -11.26
CA ASP A 516 -15.16 -2.96 -10.38
C ASP A 516 -16.56 -3.10 -11.00
N GLY A 517 -16.77 -2.56 -12.22
CA GLY A 517 -18.01 -2.70 -12.97
C GLY A 517 -18.99 -1.54 -12.81
N MET A 518 -18.57 -0.42 -12.22
CA MET A 518 -19.40 0.79 -12.17
C MET A 518 -19.55 1.40 -13.57
N LEU A 519 -20.73 1.94 -13.88
CA LEU A 519 -20.93 2.78 -15.08
C LEU A 519 -20.48 4.20 -14.76
N ILE A 520 -19.54 4.75 -15.53
CA ILE A 520 -19.01 6.09 -15.28
C ILE A 520 -19.12 6.94 -16.53
N LEU A 521 -19.80 8.08 -16.40
CA LEU A 521 -19.85 9.14 -17.40
C LEU A 521 -19.05 10.35 -16.91
N TRP A 522 -17.93 10.63 -17.58
CA TRP A 522 -17.01 11.72 -17.23
C TRP A 522 -17.13 12.85 -18.24
N SER A 523 -17.60 14.04 -17.85
CA SER A 523 -17.60 15.18 -18.77
C SER A 523 -16.27 15.93 -18.74
N THR A 524 -15.81 16.37 -19.91
CA THR A 524 -14.57 17.13 -20.03
C THR A 524 -14.54 18.00 -21.28
N SER A 525 -13.79 19.10 -21.20
CA SER A 525 -13.37 19.91 -22.34
C SER A 525 -11.89 19.67 -22.71
N TYR A 526 -11.19 18.82 -21.94
CA TYR A 526 -9.78 18.51 -22.12
C TYR A 526 -9.60 17.23 -22.96
N LEU A 527 -8.87 17.36 -24.07
CA LEU A 527 -8.66 16.24 -25.00
C LEU A 527 -7.78 15.13 -24.41
N ASP A 528 -6.81 15.48 -23.55
CA ASP A 528 -5.96 14.51 -22.83
C ASP A 528 -6.75 13.68 -21.80
N GLU A 529 -7.87 14.21 -21.30
CA GLU A 529 -8.83 13.47 -20.49
C GLU A 529 -9.71 12.56 -21.37
N ALA A 530 -10.17 13.07 -22.51
CA ALA A 530 -10.94 12.28 -23.48
C ALA A 530 -10.17 11.07 -24.01
N GLU A 531 -8.85 11.20 -24.24
CA GLU A 531 -7.98 10.11 -24.70
C GLU A 531 -7.85 8.94 -23.71
N GLN A 532 -8.13 9.18 -22.42
CA GLN A 532 -8.09 8.15 -21.38
C GLN A 532 -9.40 7.35 -21.30
N CYS A 533 -10.48 7.83 -21.94
CA CYS A 533 -11.75 7.12 -21.99
C CYS A 533 -11.70 5.95 -22.98
N ARG A 534 -12.48 4.90 -22.73
CA ARG A 534 -12.65 3.81 -23.71
C ARG A 534 -13.55 4.23 -24.87
N ASP A 535 -14.61 4.98 -24.56
CA ASP A 535 -15.59 5.49 -25.51
C ASP A 535 -15.84 6.98 -25.23
N VAL A 536 -16.14 7.77 -26.26
CA VAL A 536 -16.45 9.20 -26.11
C VAL A 536 -17.70 9.60 -26.88
N LEU A 537 -18.52 10.43 -26.23
CA LEU A 537 -19.63 11.16 -26.82
C LEU A 537 -19.18 12.60 -27.07
N LEU A 538 -18.85 12.94 -28.31
CA LEU A 538 -18.46 14.30 -28.69
C LEU A 538 -19.70 15.14 -28.96
N MET A 539 -19.96 16.13 -28.10
CA MET A 539 -21.04 17.10 -28.26
C MET A 539 -20.53 18.46 -28.71
N ASN A 540 -21.30 19.13 -29.56
CA ASN A 540 -21.11 20.53 -29.90
C ASN A 540 -22.46 21.20 -30.21
N GLU A 541 -22.69 22.40 -29.68
CA GLU A 541 -23.95 23.14 -29.86
C GLU A 541 -25.23 22.31 -29.61
N GLY A 542 -25.19 21.38 -28.65
CA GLY A 542 -26.30 20.50 -28.30
C GLY A 542 -26.42 19.23 -29.15
N GLU A 543 -25.63 19.06 -30.21
CA GLU A 543 -25.67 17.90 -31.11
C GLU A 543 -24.55 16.89 -30.78
N LEU A 544 -24.83 15.60 -30.93
CA LEU A 544 -23.82 14.54 -30.87
C LEU A 544 -23.15 14.39 -32.24
N LEU A 545 -21.90 14.79 -32.31
CA LEU A 545 -21.10 14.74 -33.54
C LEU A 545 -20.42 13.39 -33.73
N TYR A 546 -20.12 12.68 -32.65
CA TYR A 546 -19.39 11.41 -32.70
C TYR A 546 -19.65 10.56 -31.45
N GLN A 547 -19.76 9.25 -31.65
CA GLN A 547 -19.69 8.24 -30.61
C GLN A 547 -18.70 7.15 -31.04
N GLY A 548 -17.81 6.72 -30.15
CA GLY A 548 -16.84 5.66 -30.40
C GLY A 548 -15.49 5.89 -29.72
N GLU A 549 -14.52 5.06 -30.08
CA GLU A 549 -13.18 5.13 -29.51
C GLU A 549 -12.47 6.47 -29.85
N PRO A 550 -11.84 7.14 -28.87
CA PRO A 550 -11.14 8.42 -29.11
C PRO A 550 -10.07 8.35 -30.21
N LYS A 551 -9.40 7.20 -30.34
CA LYS A 551 -8.38 6.97 -31.38
C LYS A 551 -8.97 6.99 -32.78
N ALA A 552 -10.16 6.42 -32.98
CA ALA A 552 -10.82 6.44 -34.28
C ALA A 552 -11.23 7.88 -34.66
N LEU A 553 -11.72 8.67 -33.71
CA LEU A 553 -12.01 10.10 -33.92
C LEU A 553 -10.76 10.88 -34.31
N THR A 554 -9.66 10.76 -33.55
CA THR A 554 -8.42 11.51 -33.82
C THR A 554 -7.79 11.12 -35.16
N GLN A 555 -7.90 9.86 -35.58
CA GLN A 555 -7.44 9.41 -36.90
C GLN A 555 -8.17 10.13 -38.06
N THR A 556 -9.43 10.51 -37.90
CA THR A 556 -10.14 11.29 -38.94
C THR A 556 -9.52 12.68 -39.20
N MET A 557 -8.74 13.17 -38.24
CA MET A 557 -8.02 14.46 -38.32
C MET A 557 -6.58 14.31 -38.81
N ALA A 558 -6.10 13.09 -39.05
CA ALA A 558 -4.78 12.84 -39.61
C ALA A 558 -4.64 13.55 -40.98
N GLY A 559 -3.58 14.35 -41.13
CA GLY A 559 -3.34 15.16 -42.32
C GLY A 559 -4.25 16.39 -42.46
N ARG A 560 -5.13 16.67 -41.48
CA ARG A 560 -5.97 17.88 -41.40
C ARG A 560 -5.51 18.87 -40.33
N SER A 561 -4.83 18.38 -39.29
CA SER A 561 -4.24 19.17 -38.22
C SER A 561 -2.72 19.12 -38.27
N PHE A 562 -2.05 20.28 -38.13
CA PHE A 562 -0.60 20.40 -38.22
C PHE A 562 -0.04 21.11 -36.99
N LEU A 563 1.03 20.57 -36.41
CA LEU A 563 1.80 21.24 -35.36
C LEU A 563 2.87 22.12 -36.02
N MET A 564 2.72 23.44 -35.90
CA MET A 564 3.72 24.40 -36.36
C MET A 564 4.56 24.87 -35.18
N SER A 565 5.88 24.70 -35.28
CA SER A 565 6.85 25.22 -34.30
C SER A 565 7.94 25.99 -35.03
N SER A 566 8.30 27.18 -34.52
CA SER A 566 9.41 27.97 -35.05
C SER A 566 10.45 28.23 -33.95
N PRO A 567 11.73 27.86 -34.15
CA PRO A 567 12.79 28.19 -33.20
C PRO A 567 13.18 29.68 -33.23
N GLN A 568 12.71 30.44 -34.21
CA GLN A 568 13.10 31.84 -34.46
C GLN A 568 11.99 32.84 -34.12
N GLU A 569 10.75 32.37 -33.98
CA GLU A 569 9.58 33.21 -33.70
C GLU A 569 8.82 32.71 -32.46
N ASN A 570 8.32 33.62 -31.63
CA ASN A 570 7.42 33.26 -30.54
C ASN A 570 6.06 32.76 -31.10
N ASN A 571 5.48 31.72 -30.48
CA ASN A 571 4.18 31.12 -30.77
C ASN A 571 3.08 32.12 -31.15
N ARG A 572 3.02 33.29 -30.48
CA ARG A 572 2.02 34.33 -30.78
C ARG A 572 2.20 34.97 -32.17
N LYS A 573 3.44 35.26 -32.58
CA LYS A 573 3.74 35.82 -33.92
C LYS A 573 3.53 34.76 -35.01
N LEU A 574 3.94 33.53 -34.73
CA LEU A 574 3.72 32.39 -35.61
C LEU A 574 2.23 32.15 -35.87
N LEU A 575 1.41 32.18 -34.81
CA LEU A 575 -0.05 32.04 -34.91
C LEU A 575 -0.68 33.17 -35.74
N GLN A 576 -0.29 34.43 -35.51
CA GLN A 576 -0.79 35.57 -36.29
C GLN A 576 -0.45 35.46 -37.78
N ARG A 577 0.73 34.93 -38.11
CA ARG A 577 1.14 34.68 -39.50
C ARG A 577 0.34 33.53 -40.12
N ALA A 578 0.21 32.43 -39.40
CA ALA A 578 -0.54 31.26 -39.84
C ALA A 578 -2.02 31.57 -40.09
N LEU A 579 -2.63 32.43 -39.29
CA LEU A 579 -4.02 32.88 -39.46
C LEU A 579 -4.24 33.80 -40.67
N ARG A 580 -3.17 34.40 -41.23
CA ARG A 580 -3.23 35.27 -42.42
C ARG A 580 -3.01 34.52 -43.74
N LEU A 581 -2.67 33.23 -43.70
CA LEU A 581 -2.46 32.41 -44.90
C LEU A 581 -3.82 32.03 -45.54
N PRO A 582 -4.02 32.25 -46.85
CA PRO A 582 -5.23 31.84 -47.54
C PRO A 582 -5.40 30.31 -47.50
N GLN A 583 -6.64 29.83 -47.39
CA GLN A 583 -6.94 28.41 -47.07
C GLN A 583 -6.37 27.38 -48.07
N GLY A 584 -5.94 27.80 -49.27
CA GLY A 584 -5.36 26.95 -50.31
C GLY A 584 -3.82 26.78 -50.29
N GLU A 585 -3.06 27.62 -49.59
CA GLU A 585 -1.58 27.56 -49.57
C GLU A 585 -1.01 26.78 -48.37
N ARG A 586 -1.86 26.12 -47.58
CA ARG A 586 -1.42 25.18 -46.53
C ARG A 586 -1.03 23.82 -47.12
N ARG A 587 -0.23 23.80 -48.19
CA ARG A 587 0.30 22.57 -48.80
C ARG A 587 1.80 22.46 -48.58
N HIS A 588 2.16 21.39 -47.87
CA HIS A 588 3.35 20.57 -47.99
C HIS A 588 4.63 21.25 -48.51
N ASP A 589 5.44 21.78 -47.60
CA ASP A 589 6.88 21.88 -47.79
C ASP A 589 7.57 21.06 -46.69
N SER A 590 7.84 19.81 -47.02
CA SER A 590 8.59 18.84 -46.20
C SER A 590 10.11 19.09 -46.27
N GLY A 591 10.53 20.36 -46.30
CA GLY A 591 11.91 20.76 -46.58
C GLY A 591 12.64 21.56 -45.50
N ALA A 592 11.97 22.11 -44.48
CA ALA A 592 12.63 23.09 -43.60
C ALA A 592 12.34 23.00 -42.09
N PHE A 593 11.50 22.07 -41.63
CA PHE A 593 11.22 21.92 -40.20
C PHE A 593 11.36 20.46 -39.79
N GLY A 594 12.40 20.18 -39.02
CA GLY A 594 12.77 18.82 -38.59
C GLY A 594 11.63 18.14 -37.83
N THR A 595 11.38 16.88 -38.19
CA THR A 595 10.52 15.97 -37.43
C THR A 595 11.14 15.67 -36.07
N PRO A 596 10.42 15.81 -34.94
CA PRO A 596 10.90 15.29 -33.67
C PRO A 596 10.76 13.76 -33.66
N ASP A 597 11.85 13.11 -33.26
CA ASP A 597 12.02 11.67 -33.06
C ASP A 597 11.01 11.12 -32.01
N PRO A 598 10.30 9.99 -32.26
CA PRO A 598 9.29 9.46 -31.33
C PRO A 598 9.86 8.96 -29.99
N GLU A 599 11.18 8.74 -29.88
CA GLU A 599 11.82 8.15 -28.69
C GLU A 599 12.13 9.14 -27.56
N LYS A 600 11.88 10.45 -27.72
CA LYS A 600 12.15 11.47 -26.68
C LYS A 600 10.90 11.99 -25.96
N ARG A 601 9.93 11.13 -25.66
CA ARG A 601 8.82 11.42 -24.72
C ARG A 601 9.11 11.03 -23.26
N GLY A 602 10.38 10.99 -22.86
CA GLY A 602 10.80 10.84 -21.47
C GLY A 602 11.32 12.16 -20.91
N ASN A 603 10.76 12.62 -19.79
CA ASN A 603 11.18 13.76 -18.98
C ASN A 603 10.99 15.17 -19.57
N CYS A 604 9.81 15.75 -19.33
CA CYS A 604 9.68 17.20 -19.17
C CYS A 604 8.91 17.52 -17.87
N SER A 605 9.60 17.39 -16.74
CA SER A 605 9.21 17.95 -15.45
C SER A 605 10.41 18.67 -14.86
N ARG A 606 10.64 19.92 -15.31
CA ARG A 606 11.41 20.95 -14.58
C ARG A 606 10.92 22.32 -15.04
N TYR A 607 9.88 22.83 -14.40
CA TYR A 607 9.64 24.27 -14.34
C TYR A 607 10.28 24.77 -13.04
N SER A 608 11.43 25.44 -13.17
CA SER A 608 12.01 26.22 -12.09
C SER A 608 11.19 27.50 -11.91
N SER A 609 10.66 27.67 -10.70
CA SER A 609 10.05 28.90 -10.22
C SER A 609 11.10 30.00 -10.10
N GLY A 610 10.97 31.06 -10.90
CA GLY A 610 11.69 32.32 -10.67
C GLY A 610 11.17 33.01 -9.42
N ARG A 611 11.88 32.84 -8.30
CA ARG A 611 11.75 33.70 -7.11
C ARG A 611 12.33 35.07 -7.46
N ARG A 612 11.58 36.12 -7.11
CA ARG A 612 12.09 37.49 -6.99
C ARG A 612 12.92 37.52 -5.70
N ASP A 613 14.22 37.75 -5.81
CA ASP A 613 15.02 38.22 -4.70
C ASP A 613 15.34 39.70 -4.91
N ALA A 614 14.87 40.49 -3.96
CA ALA A 614 15.29 41.85 -3.72
C ALA A 614 16.57 41.82 -2.87
N GLY A 615 17.52 42.71 -3.18
CA GLY A 615 18.42 43.26 -2.17
C GLY A 615 19.91 42.94 -2.32
N ASN A 616 20.67 44.04 -2.38
CA ASN A 616 22.05 44.25 -1.92
C ASN A 616 23.24 43.81 -2.79
N HIS A 617 23.78 44.82 -3.48
CA HIS A 617 25.22 45.12 -3.51
C HIS A 617 25.82 45.14 -2.08
N PRO A 618 27.09 44.73 -1.89
CA PRO A 618 28.20 45.67 -2.13
C PRO A 618 29.52 45.07 -2.66
N GLN A 619 30.29 45.99 -3.28
CA GLN A 619 31.71 46.01 -3.63
C GLN A 619 32.23 45.05 -4.70
#